data_AF-A0A1A9G2B7-F1
#
_entry.id   AF-A0A1A9G2B7-F1
#
_cell.length_a   1.000
_cell.length_b   1.000
_cell.length_c   1.000
_cell.angle_alpha   90.00
_cell.angle_beta   90.00
_cell.angle_gamma   90.00
#
_symmetry.space_group_name_H-M   'P 1'
#
loop_
_entity.id
_entity.type
_entity.pdbx_description
1 polymer ?
#
loop_
_entity_poly.entity_id
_entity_poly.type
_entity_poly.pdbx_seq_one_letter_code
_entity_poly.pdbx_strand_id
1 'polypeptide(L)'
;MSEHQTTKTAKREGRAPVMLRGASVMTSYRDALFDAANRAGMTPNEFVLQAAAEKLAATGRPFTGIFYPGDFTKAGYDRQVRA
;
A
#
# COMPACT_ATOMS: atom_id res chain seq x y z
N MET A 1 1.58 46.99 3.61
CA MET A 1 2.09 45.78 2.93
C MET A 1 1.34 44.61 3.53
N SER A 2 0.35 44.07 2.82
CA SER A 2 -0.49 42.98 3.35
C SER A 2 -0.04 41.68 2.72
N GLU A 3 0.58 40.83 3.54
CA GLU A 3 1.08 39.52 3.14
C GLU A 3 -0.11 38.58 2.92
N HIS A 4 -0.35 38.20 1.67
CA HIS A 4 -1.22 37.08 1.35
C HIS A 4 -0.47 35.78 1.61
N GLN A 5 -0.68 35.21 2.80
CA GLN A 5 -0.22 33.86 3.12
C GLN A 5 -1.04 32.87 2.29
N THR A 6 -0.46 32.41 1.18
CA THR A 6 -1.03 31.35 0.35
C THR A 6 -0.97 30.04 1.12
N THR A 7 -2.11 29.62 1.67
CA THR A 7 -2.25 28.28 2.23
C THR A 7 -2.09 27.28 1.09
N LYS A 8 -0.90 26.69 0.98
CA LYS A 8 -0.59 25.65 0.00
C LYS A 8 -1.37 24.40 0.39
N THR A 9 -2.60 24.26 -0.12
CA THR A 9 -3.46 23.10 0.11
C THR A 9 -2.68 21.83 -0.24
N ALA A 10 -2.39 21.00 0.76
CA ALA A 10 -1.73 19.72 0.55
C ALA A 10 -2.53 18.90 -0.48
N LYS A 11 -1.88 18.49 -1.56
CA LYS A 11 -2.51 17.72 -2.63
C LYS A 11 -3.06 16.44 -2.01
N ARG A 12 -4.39 16.32 -1.94
CA ARG A 12 -5.06 15.09 -1.49
C ARG A 12 -4.60 13.94 -2.38
N GLU A 13 -4.14 12.87 -1.76
CA GLU A 13 -3.72 11.70 -2.51
C GLU A 13 -4.90 11.07 -3.24
N GLY A 14 -4.70 10.78 -4.52
CA GLY A 14 -5.73 10.17 -5.37
C GLY A 14 -5.59 8.65 -5.40
N ARG A 15 -6.72 7.96 -5.55
CA ARG A 15 -6.73 6.51 -5.83
C ARG A 15 -6.39 6.28 -7.31
N ALA A 16 -5.53 5.28 -7.57
CA ALA A 16 -5.18 4.85 -8.92
C ALA A 16 -5.38 3.33 -9.08
N PRO A 17 -5.99 2.86 -10.18
CA PRO A 17 -6.13 1.43 -10.43
C PRO A 17 -4.79 0.80 -10.81
N VAL A 18 -4.50 -0.40 -10.30
CA VAL A 18 -3.36 -1.22 -10.71
C VAL A 18 -3.86 -2.32 -11.66
N MET A 19 -3.54 -2.20 -12.94
CA MET A 19 -3.94 -3.17 -13.97
C MET A 19 -2.79 -4.16 -14.22
N LEU A 20 -2.79 -5.30 -13.52
CA LEU A 20 -1.82 -6.38 -13.72
C LEU A 20 -2.25 -7.27 -14.89
N ARG A 21 -1.97 -6.85 -16.12
CA ARG A 21 -2.27 -7.65 -17.33
C ARG A 21 -1.22 -8.75 -17.55
N GLY A 22 -1.68 -9.95 -17.91
CA GLY A 22 -0.83 -11.03 -18.44
C GLY A 22 -0.24 -12.03 -17.44
N ALA A 23 -0.67 -12.03 -16.18
CA ALA A 23 -0.18 -13.00 -15.20
C ALA A 23 -0.94 -14.34 -15.31
N SER A 24 -0.23 -15.40 -15.73
CA SER A 24 -0.64 -16.79 -15.49
C SER A 24 0.27 -17.39 -14.43
N VAL A 25 -0.32 -18.03 -13.43
CA VAL A 25 0.40 -18.65 -12.32
C VAL A 25 0.13 -20.15 -12.30
N MET A 26 1.00 -20.91 -11.64
CA MET A 26 0.76 -22.33 -11.42
C MET A 26 -0.52 -22.54 -10.60
N THR A 27 -1.28 -23.59 -10.90
CA THR A 27 -2.55 -23.88 -10.21
C THR A 27 -2.37 -24.02 -8.70
N SER A 28 -1.32 -24.72 -8.25
CA SER A 28 -1.02 -24.87 -6.82
C SER A 28 -0.77 -23.53 -6.12
N TYR A 29 -0.13 -22.58 -6.81
CA TYR A 29 0.06 -21.23 -6.28
C TYR A 29 -1.27 -20.49 -6.19
N ARG A 30 -2.13 -20.58 -7.22
CA ARG A 30 -3.47 -20.00 -7.20
C ARG A 30 -4.27 -20.51 -6.01
N ASP A 31 -4.29 -21.82 -5.78
CA ASP A 31 -5.07 -22.41 -4.70
C ASP A 31 -4.56 -21.96 -3.32
N ALA A 32 -3.24 -21.97 -3.12
CA ALA A 32 -2.62 -21.49 -1.89
C ALA A 32 -2.88 -19.98 -1.67
N LEU A 33 -2.83 -19.16 -2.73
CA LEU A 33 -3.14 -17.73 -2.66
C LEU A 33 -4.58 -17.49 -2.23
N PHE A 34 -5.53 -18.22 -2.82
CA PHE A 34 -6.95 -18.04 -2.52
C PHE A 34 -7.27 -18.51 -1.09
N ASP A 35 -6.70 -19.62 -0.64
CA ASP A 35 -6.84 -20.08 0.75
C ASP A 35 -6.26 -19.06 1.74
N ALA A 36 -5.05 -18.54 1.48
CA ALA A 36 -4.44 -17.52 2.34
C ALA A 36 -5.26 -16.22 2.38
N ALA A 37 -5.76 -15.75 1.24
CA ALA A 37 -6.61 -14.57 1.17
C ALA A 37 -7.92 -14.76 1.95
N ASN A 38 -8.56 -15.93 1.79
CA ASN A 38 -9.78 -16.28 2.53
C ASN A 38 -9.56 -16.30 4.05
N ARG A 39 -8.45 -16.91 4.52
CA ARG A 39 -8.11 -16.94 5.95
C ARG A 39 -7.80 -15.55 6.51
N ALA A 40 -7.26 -14.65 5.70
CA ALA A 40 -7.02 -13.26 6.06
C ALA A 40 -8.29 -12.39 5.98
N GLY A 41 -9.42 -12.92 5.49
CA GLY A 41 -10.65 -12.15 5.28
C GLY A 41 -10.51 -11.09 4.17
N MET A 42 -9.63 -11.32 3.20
CA MET A 42 -9.31 -10.40 2.11
C MET A 42 -9.67 -10.99 0.75
N THR A 43 -9.97 -10.15 -0.24
CA THR A 43 -9.98 -10.60 -1.63
C THR A 43 -8.55 -10.96 -2.07
N PRO A 44 -8.36 -11.88 -3.05
CA PRO A 44 -7.02 -12.19 -3.56
C PRO A 44 -6.26 -10.96 -4.08
N ASN A 45 -6.97 -9.99 -4.66
CA ASN A 45 -6.38 -8.74 -5.12
C ASN A 45 -5.84 -7.91 -3.95
N GLU A 46 -6.63 -7.74 -2.88
CA GLU A 46 -6.19 -7.03 -1.68
C GLU A 46 -5.00 -7.73 -1.02
N PHE A 47 -5.05 -9.06 -0.92
CA PHE A 47 -3.98 -9.85 -0.35
C PHE A 47 -2.64 -9.66 -1.11
N VAL A 48 -2.68 -9.68 -2.44
CA VAL A 48 -1.48 -9.47 -3.27
C VAL A 48 -0.95 -8.04 -3.15
N LEU A 49 -1.84 -7.04 -3.14
CA LEU A 49 -1.44 -5.65 -2.97
C LEU A 49 -0.81 -5.40 -1.60
N GLN A 50 -1.38 -6.00 -0.55
CA GLN A 50 -0.84 -5.99 0.81
C GLN A 50 0.58 -6.58 0.86
N ALA A 51 0.77 -7.79 0.33
CA ALA A 51 2.09 -8.43 0.28
C ALA A 51 3.11 -7.64 -0.55
N ALA A 52 2.69 -7.05 -1.67
CA ALA A 52 3.56 -6.21 -2.50
C ALA A 52 4.02 -4.95 -1.76
N ALA A 53 3.12 -4.30 -1.02
CA ALA A 53 3.45 -3.13 -0.24
C ALA A 53 4.36 -3.44 0.95
N GLU A 54 4.17 -4.58 1.63
CA GLU A 54 5.12 -5.07 2.65
C GLU A 54 6.52 -5.21 2.09
N LYS A 55 6.64 -5.77 0.88
CA LYS A 55 7.92 -5.85 0.18
C LYS A 55 8.48 -4.47 -0.17
N LEU A 56 7.66 -3.53 -0.65
CA LEU A 56 8.10 -2.17 -0.95
C LEU A 56 8.57 -1.42 0.30
N ALA A 57 7.84 -1.52 1.41
CA ALA A 57 8.21 -0.94 2.69
C ALA A 57 9.54 -1.52 3.19
N ALA A 58 9.74 -2.84 3.06
CA ALA A 58 11.01 -3.50 3.37
C ALA A 58 12.19 -2.99 2.54
N THR A 59 11.95 -2.53 1.32
CA THR A 59 12.97 -1.87 0.48
C THR A 59 13.19 -0.38 0.77
N GLY A 60 12.50 0.17 1.79
CA GLY A 60 12.62 1.58 2.18
C GLY A 60 11.87 2.56 1.27
N ARG A 61 10.90 2.09 0.47
CA ARG A 61 10.08 2.97 -0.38
C ARG A 61 8.96 3.60 0.45
N PRO A 62 8.88 4.94 0.54
CA PRO A 62 7.81 5.61 1.28
C PRO A 62 6.53 5.67 0.43
N PHE A 63 5.40 5.39 1.08
CA PHE A 63 4.05 5.62 0.58
C PHE A 63 3.12 5.82 1.79
N THR A 64 2.00 6.49 1.60
CA THR A 64 1.08 6.89 2.68
C THR A 64 0.24 5.74 3.23
N GLY A 65 0.03 4.69 2.44
CA GLY A 65 -0.80 3.53 2.70
C GLY A 65 -1.14 2.80 1.40
N ILE A 66 -1.82 1.66 1.47
CA ILE A 66 -2.21 0.91 0.27
C ILE A 66 -3.64 1.24 -0.16
N PHE A 67 -4.59 1.03 0.74
CA PHE A 67 -6.02 1.19 0.47
C PHE A 67 -6.54 2.48 1.09
N TYR A 68 -5.99 2.82 2.26
CA TYR A 68 -6.25 4.02 3.04
C TYR A 68 -4.94 4.62 3.56
N PRO A 69 -4.86 5.96 3.68
CA PRO A 69 -3.76 6.59 4.38
C PRO A 69 -3.63 6.03 5.80
N GLY A 70 -2.43 5.61 6.19
CA GLY A 70 -2.17 5.07 7.52
C GLY A 70 -2.08 3.54 7.62
N ASP A 71 -2.45 2.80 6.57
CA ASP A 71 -2.46 1.32 6.58
C ASP A 71 -1.10 0.72 6.98
N PHE A 72 -0.01 1.40 6.61
CA PHE A 72 1.37 0.93 6.85
C PHE A 72 2.06 1.59 8.03
N THR A 73 1.44 2.60 8.63
CA THR A 73 2.01 3.32 9.78
C THR A 73 1.79 2.57 11.10
N LYS A 74 0.96 1.52 11.10
CA LYS A 74 0.68 0.69 12.30
C LYS A 74 1.69 -0.42 12.58
N ALA A 75 2.66 -0.68 11.69
CA ALA A 75 3.67 -1.72 11.87
C ALA A 75 5.09 -1.14 11.89
N GLY A 76 5.43 -0.34 12.90
CA GLY A 76 6.83 -0.13 13.33
C GLY A 76 7.84 0.40 12.30
N TYR A 77 7.41 0.95 11.16
CA TYR A 77 8.29 1.64 10.20
C TYR A 77 8.48 3.13 10.52
N ASP A 78 8.12 3.57 11.73
CA ASP A 78 8.58 4.83 12.29
C ASP A 78 9.99 4.66 12.91
N ARG A 79 10.92 4.10 12.12
CA ARG A 79 12.33 4.17 12.47
C ARG A 79 12.79 5.61 12.27
N GLN A 80 12.66 6.37 13.36
CA GLN A 80 13.69 7.27 13.87
C GLN A 80 14.47 7.99 12.77
N VAL A 81 13.87 9.04 12.22
CA VAL A 81 14.65 10.18 11.69
C VAL A 81 14.33 11.37 12.58
N ARG A 82 14.83 11.32 13.81
CA ARG A 82 14.90 12.46 14.71
C ARG A 82 16.25 12.43 15.44
N ALA A 83 16.91 13.59 15.36
CA ALA A 83 18.20 14.01 15.91
C ALA A 83 19.43 13.53 15.14
#